data_AF-A0AAU4QUQ3-F1
#
_entry.id   AF-A0AAU4QUQ3-F1
#
_cell.length_a   1.000
_cell.length_b   1.000
_cell.length_c   1.000
_cell.angle_alpha   90.00
_cell.angle_beta   90.00
_cell.angle_gamma   90.00
#
_symmetry.space_group_name_H-M   'P 1'
#
loop_
_entity.id
_entity.type
_entity.pdbx_description
1 polymer ?
#
loop_
_entity_poly.entity_id
_entity_poly.type
_entity_poly.pdbx_seq_one_letter_code
_entity_poly.pdbx_strand_id
1 'polypeptide(L)' 'MIQQVEHSTTGVGVADFALALEVVGALHAPTAPSRAAELATTASSTGRRGASARSRRRAVRA' A
#
# COMPACT_ATOMS: atom_id res chain seq x y z
N MET A 1 -28.89 -21.19 -16.45
CA MET A 1 -27.44 -21.38 -16.71
C MET A 1 -26.80 -20.00 -16.60
N ILE A 2 -25.87 -19.80 -15.66
CA ILE A 2 -25.22 -18.50 -15.44
C ILE A 2 -23.78 -18.63 -15.92
N GLN A 3 -23.35 -17.73 -16.80
CA GLN A 3 -21.96 -17.62 -17.23
C GLN A 3 -21.22 -16.66 -16.31
N GLN A 4 -20.08 -17.10 -15.78
CA GLN A 4 -19.15 -16.20 -15.11
C GLN A 4 -18.27 -15.53 -16.17
N VAL A 5 -18.29 -14.20 -16.17
CA VAL A 5 -17.44 -13.37 -17.02
C VAL A 5 -16.41 -12.72 -16.11
N GLU A 6 -15.15 -13.11 -16.29
CA GLU A 6 -14.02 -12.54 -15.56
C GLU A 6 -13.59 -11.24 -16.23
N HIS A 7 -13.65 -10.13 -15.50
CA HIS A 7 -13.11 -8.84 -15.95
C HIS A 7 -11.67 -8.72 -15.44
N SER A 8 -10.70 -9.12 -16.27
CA SER A 8 -9.28 -9.09 -15.92
C SER A 8 -8.68 -7.68 -15.91
N THR A 9 -9.41 -6.68 -16.43
CA THR A 9 -8.92 -5.30 -16.55
C THR A 9 -9.63 -4.41 -15.54
N THR A 10 -8.97 -4.12 -14.43
CA THR A 10 -9.28 -2.93 -13.62
C THR A 10 -8.97 -1.70 -14.47
N GLY A 11 -9.99 -0.92 -14.84
CA GLY A 11 -9.92 0.20 -15.80
C GLY A 11 -9.06 1.40 -15.40
N VAL A 12 -8.08 1.23 -14.52
CA VAL A 12 -7.08 2.24 -14.16
C VAL A 12 -5.72 1.54 -14.07
N GLY A 13 -4.89 1.74 -15.09
CA GLY A 13 -3.52 1.25 -15.12
C GLY A 13 -2.58 2.15 -14.33
N VAL A 14 -1.34 1.68 -14.12
CA VAL A 14 -0.30 2.44 -13.40
C VAL A 14 -0.02 3.79 -14.07
N ALA A 15 -0.10 3.85 -15.41
CA ALA A 15 0.04 5.09 -16.17
C ALA A 15 -1.09 6.08 -15.91
N ASP A 16 -2.34 5.59 -15.83
CA ASP A 16 -3.52 6.42 -15.53
C ASP A 16 -3.44 7.00 -14.11
N PHE A 17 -2.94 6.19 -13.16
CA PHE A 17 -2.67 6.67 -11.80
C PHE A 17 -1.57 7.74 -11.76
N ALA A 18 -0.48 7.56 -12.48
CA ALA A 18 0.60 8.54 -12.52
C ALA A 18 0.11 9.89 -13.08
N LEU A 19 -0.64 9.85 -14.17
CA LEU A 19 -1.24 11.03 -14.78
C LEU A 19 -2.24 11.72 -13.83
N ALA A 20 -3.09 10.94 -13.15
CA ALA A 20 -4.04 11.49 -12.19
C ALA A 20 -3.32 12.21 -11.02
N LEU A 21 -2.22 11.66 -10.51
CA LEU A 21 -1.44 12.31 -9.45
C LEU A 21 -0.77 13.61 -9.92
N GLU A 22 -0.27 13.64 -11.15
CA GLU A 22 0.31 14.84 -11.74
C GLU A 22 -0.75 15.95 -11.88
N VAL A 23 -1.92 15.62 -12.43
CA VAL A 23 -3.04 16.56 -12.58
C VAL A 23 -3.52 17.04 -11.21
N VAL A 24 -3.68 16.15 -10.24
CA VAL A 24 -4.10 16.51 -8.88
C VAL A 24 -3.08 17.44 -8.23
N GLY A 25 -1.78 17.17 -8.37
CA GLY A 25 -0.72 18.04 -7.84
C GLY A 25 -0.67 19.42 -8.50
N ALA A 26 -0.98 19.51 -9.79
CA ALA A 26 -1.08 20.78 -10.51
C ALA A 26 -2.29 21.61 -10.07
N LEU A 27 -3.43 20.96 -9.83
CA LEU A 27 -4.67 21.61 -9.40
C LEU A 27 -4.67 21.94 -7.90
N HIS A 28 -4.06 21.09 -7.09
CA HIS A 28 -4.00 21.22 -5.65
C HIS A 28 -2.54 21.33 -5.25
N ALA A 29 -1.99 22.55 -5.40
CA ALA A 29 -0.71 22.87 -4.78
C ALA A 29 -0.81 22.52 -3.28
N PRO A 30 0.05 21.62 -2.76
CA PRO A 30 -0.02 21.23 -1.37
C PRO A 30 0.25 22.44 -0.49
N THR A 31 -0.82 23.03 0.04
CA THR A 31 -0.82 24.19 0.94
C THR A 31 -0.51 23.82 2.38
N ALA A 32 -0.36 22.52 2.68
CA ALA A 32 -0.02 22.06 4.01
C ALA A 32 1.43 22.44 4.36
N PRO A 33 1.70 22.97 5.56
CA PRO A 33 3.07 23.02 6.06
C PRO A 33 3.62 21.59 6.05
N SER A 34 4.89 21.45 5.64
CA SER A 34 5.67 20.22 5.79
C SER A 34 5.31 19.60 7.14
N ARG A 35 4.81 18.36 7.11
CA ARG A 35 4.24 17.65 8.27
C ARG A 35 5.13 17.92 9.49
N ALA A 36 4.59 18.56 10.52
CA ALA A 36 5.36 18.92 11.70
C ALA A 36 6.13 17.70 12.23
N ALA A 37 7.37 17.90 12.67
CA ALA A 37 8.30 16.81 13.03
C ALA A 37 7.73 15.82 14.07
N GLU A 38 6.74 16.26 14.87
CA GLU A 38 5.96 15.42 15.78
C GLU A 38 5.15 14.30 15.10
N LEU A 39 4.79 14.48 13.82
CA LEU A 39 4.12 13.48 12.96
C LEU A 39 5.10 12.61 12.16
N ALA A 40 6.41 12.84 12.29
CA ALA A 40 7.47 12.04 11.67
C ALA A 40 7.87 10.80 12.52
N THR A 41 6.98 10.35 13.40
CA THR A 41 7.06 9.09 14.14
C THR A 41 6.28 8.02 13.35
N THR A 42 6.78 6.88 12.91
CA THR A 42 7.98 6.08 13.21
C THR A 42 8.40 5.36 11.92
N ALA A 43 9.71 5.23 11.70
CA ALA A 43 10.22 4.32 10.68
C ALA A 43 9.60 2.92 10.89
N SER A 44 9.01 2.41 9.81
CA SER A 44 8.40 1.10 9.67
C SER A 44 9.28 0.00 10.30
N SER A 45 8.93 -0.46 11.51
CA SER A 45 9.52 -1.67 12.11
C SER A 45 8.87 -2.95 11.56
N THR A 46 8.43 -2.94 10.30
CA THR A 46 7.83 -4.08 9.58
C THR A 46 8.86 -5.19 9.26
N GLY A 47 9.96 -5.26 10.02
CA GLY A 47 10.98 -6.31 9.93
C GLY A 47 11.25 -7.08 11.22
N ARG A 48 10.72 -6.66 12.39
CA ARG A 48 11.05 -7.30 13.69
C ARG A 48 9.94 -8.14 14.30
N ARG A 49 8.93 -8.54 13.52
CA ARG A 49 7.97 -9.58 13.96
C ARG A 49 8.57 -10.98 13.77
N GLY A 50 9.52 -11.31 14.63
CA GLY A 50 9.75 -12.62 15.25
C GLY A 50 9.90 -13.87 14.37
N ALA A 51 11.12 -14.18 13.96
CA ALA A 51 11.52 -15.53 13.51
C ALA A 51 11.12 -16.63 14.53
N SER A 52 11.10 -16.31 15.83
CA SER A 52 10.61 -17.19 16.91
C SER A 52 9.15 -17.61 16.73
N ALA A 53 8.27 -16.69 16.31
CA ALA A 53 6.85 -17.00 16.10
C ALA A 53 6.61 -17.91 14.89
N ARG A 54 7.48 -17.85 13.88
CA ARG A 54 7.44 -18.73 12.69
C ARG A 54 8.01 -20.12 12.99
N SER A 55 9.07 -20.23 13.79
CA SER A 55 9.64 -21.52 14.22
C SER A 55 8.62 -22.37 14.98
N ARG A 56 7.92 -21.79 15.97
CA ARG A 56 6.91 -22.53 16.78
C ARG A 56 5.76 -23.10 15.96
N ARG A 57 5.35 -22.46 14.86
CA ARG A 57 4.27 -22.98 14.00
C ARG A 57 4.70 -24.18 13.15
N ARG A 58 6.00 -24.31 12.86
CA ARG A 58 6.51 -25.40 12.01
C ARG A 58 6.70 -26.70 12.80
N ALA A 59 7.02 -26.61 14.10
CA ALA A 59 7.13 -27.78 14.98
C ALA A 59 5.78 -28.45 15.29
N VAL A 60 4.66 -27.71 15.22
CA VAL A 60 3.31 -28.25 15.48
C VAL A 60 2.73 -28.99 14.26
N ARG A 61 3.32 -28.81 13.07
CA ARG A 61 2.88 -29.47 11.82
C ARG A 61 3.81 -30.59 11.34
N ALA A 62 4.84 -30.93 12.12
CA ALA A 62 5.77 -32.02 11.83
C ALA A 62 5.41 -33.25 12.66
#